data_AF-A0A453K8H5-F1
#
_entry.id   AF-A0A453K8H5-F1
#
_cell.length_a   1.000
_cell.length_b   1.000
_cell.length_c   1.000
_cell.angle_alpha   90.00
_cell.angle_beta   90.00
_cell.angle_gamma   90.00
#
_symmetry.space_group_name_H-M   'P 1'
#
loop_
_entity.id
_entity.type
_entity.pdbx_description
1 polymer ?
#
loop_
_entity_poly.entity_id
_entity_poly.type
_entity_poly.pdbx_seq_one_letter_code
_entity_poly.pdbx_strand_id
1 'polypeptide(L)'
;MMRKKVTMPAHLMYDGQDDNLFEHFSAVAQRLGIYTAMDYADILDFLVQRWNVANLTGLSGEGRRAQDFLCSLGPRFRKLEERAQGRAKQLPVVPFSWIHGRQVQL
;
A
#
# COMPACT_ATOMS: atom_id res chain seq x y z
N MET A 1 4.10 6.04 -12.87
CA MET A 1 4.13 5.11 -11.72
C MET A 1 3.06 5.44 -10.70
N MET A 2 3.17 6.53 -9.93
CA MET A 2 2.24 6.78 -8.81
C MET A 2 0.75 6.92 -9.15
N ARG A 3 0.40 7.41 -10.36
CA ARG A 3 -1.00 7.39 -10.84
C ARG A 3 -1.58 5.98 -10.99
N LYS A 4 -0.75 4.99 -11.31
CA LYS A 4 -1.12 3.58 -11.46
C LYS A 4 -1.01 2.78 -10.15
N LYS A 5 -0.51 3.41 -9.08
CA LYS A 5 0.00 2.77 -7.86
C LYS A 5 1.22 1.87 -8.16
N VAL A 6 2.06 1.62 -7.15
CA VAL A 6 3.14 0.64 -7.27
C VAL A 6 2.55 -0.71 -6.93
N THR A 7 2.29 -1.52 -7.95
CA THR A 7 1.74 -2.87 -7.78
C THR A 7 2.81 -3.79 -7.19
N MET A 8 2.44 -4.57 -6.18
CA MET A 8 3.35 -5.56 -5.60
C MET A 8 3.69 -6.64 -6.63
N PRO A 9 4.95 -7.13 -6.68
CA PRO A 9 5.37 -8.09 -7.69
C PRO A 9 4.56 -9.39 -7.62
N ALA A 10 4.18 -9.81 -6.41
CA ALA A 10 3.40 -11.02 -6.17
C ALA A 10 1.87 -10.77 -6.11
N HIS A 11 1.34 -9.69 -6.71
CA HIS A 11 -0.11 -9.41 -6.66
C HIS A 11 -1.00 -10.46 -7.35
N LEU A 12 -0.43 -11.32 -8.20
CA LEU A 12 -1.12 -12.45 -8.84
C LEU A 12 -0.86 -13.78 -8.11
N MET A 13 -0.60 -13.73 -6.80
CA MET A 13 -0.33 -14.92 -6.00
C MET A 13 -1.56 -15.84 -5.99
N TYR A 14 -1.33 -17.13 -6.22
CA TYR A 14 -2.37 -18.15 -6.26
C TYR A 14 -1.80 -19.49 -5.79
N ASP A 15 -2.53 -20.22 -4.95
CA ASP A 15 -2.13 -21.52 -4.39
C ASP A 15 -2.90 -22.71 -4.98
N GLY A 16 -3.76 -22.49 -5.97
CA GLY A 16 -4.62 -23.52 -6.57
C GLY A 16 -6.03 -23.60 -5.98
N GLN A 17 -6.36 -22.79 -4.96
CA GLN A 17 -7.67 -22.81 -4.32
C GLN A 17 -8.21 -21.43 -3.90
N ASP A 18 -7.34 -20.47 -3.57
CA ASP A 18 -7.73 -19.13 -3.13
C ASP A 18 -7.42 -18.07 -4.19
N ASP A 19 -8.45 -17.63 -4.91
CA ASP A 19 -8.34 -16.60 -5.96
C ASP A 19 -7.91 -15.23 -5.42
N ASN A 20 -8.06 -14.97 -4.11
CA ASN A 20 -7.74 -13.70 -3.46
C ASN A 20 -6.52 -13.83 -2.51
N LEU A 21 -5.66 -14.83 -2.73
CA LEU A 21 -4.57 -15.16 -1.82
C LEU A 21 -3.63 -13.99 -1.51
N PHE A 22 -3.31 -13.15 -2.50
CA PHE A 22 -2.51 -11.95 -2.26
C PHE A 22 -3.23 -10.97 -1.33
N GLU A 23 -4.54 -10.77 -1.49
CA GLU A 23 -5.32 -9.86 -0.65
C GLU A 23 -5.36 -10.37 0.80
N HIS A 24 -5.65 -11.66 0.99
CA HIS A 24 -5.65 -12.30 2.30
C HIS A 24 -4.26 -12.24 2.97
N PHE A 25 -3.20 -12.57 2.25
CA PHE A 25 -1.83 -12.42 2.75
C PHE A 25 -1.52 -10.97 3.14
N SER A 26 -1.88 -10.00 2.29
CA SER A 26 -1.61 -8.59 2.54
C SER A 26 -2.39 -8.05 3.75
N ALA A 27 -3.61 -8.54 3.99
CA ALA A 27 -4.39 -8.18 5.17
C ALA A 27 -3.70 -8.67 6.46
N VAL A 28 -3.23 -9.92 6.48
CA VAL A 28 -2.48 -10.45 7.62
C VAL A 28 -1.20 -9.64 7.87
N ALA A 29 -0.44 -9.30 6.83
CA ALA A 29 0.76 -8.47 6.94
C ALA A 29 0.46 -7.07 7.48
N GLN A 30 -0.63 -6.46 7.01
CA GLN A 30 -1.13 -5.16 7.47
C GLN A 30 -1.56 -5.22 8.94
N ARG A 31 -2.31 -6.24 9.37
CA ARG A 31 -2.75 -6.40 10.76
C ARG A 31 -1.59 -6.65 11.71
N LEU A 32 -0.59 -7.42 11.28
CA LEU A 32 0.63 -7.69 12.07
C LEU A 32 1.62 -6.52 12.06
N GLY A 33 1.37 -5.46 11.27
CA GLY A 33 2.27 -4.32 11.16
C GLY A 33 3.59 -4.61 10.47
N ILE A 34 3.66 -5.68 9.65
CA ILE A 34 4.88 -6.05 8.90
C ILE A 34 5.07 -5.12 7.70
N TYR A 35 3.98 -4.87 6.97
CA TYR A 35 3.94 -3.91 5.88
C TYR A 35 2.53 -3.35 5.76
N THR A 36 2.40 -2.05 5.94
CA THR A 36 1.14 -1.33 6.05
C THR A 36 1.00 -0.25 4.97
N ALA A 37 -0.19 0.31 4.80
CA ALA A 37 -0.36 1.49 3.96
C ALA A 37 0.39 2.73 4.50
N MET A 38 0.76 2.76 5.79
CA MET A 38 1.66 3.78 6.34
C MET A 38 3.06 3.64 5.75
N ASP A 39 3.60 2.42 5.70
CA ASP A 39 4.93 2.16 5.14
C ASP A 39 4.98 2.60 3.67
N TYR A 40 3.90 2.37 2.92
CA TYR A 40 3.78 2.86 1.55
C TYR A 40 3.84 4.39 1.46
N ALA A 41 3.15 5.10 2.37
CA ALA A 41 3.18 6.56 2.44
C ALA A 41 4.57 7.08 2.82
N ASP A 42 5.24 6.43 3.76
CA ASP A 42 6.54 6.83 4.26
C ASP A 42 7.66 6.58 3.24
N ILE A 43 7.62 5.46 2.51
CA ILE A 43 8.52 5.21 1.37
C ILE A 43 8.33 6.30 0.30
N LEU A 44 7.09 6.67 0.01
CA LEU A 44 6.80 7.72 -0.97
C LEU A 44 7.38 9.07 -0.55
N ASP A 45 7.13 9.49 0.70
CA ASP A 45 7.64 10.75 1.22
C ASP A 45 9.17 10.76 1.28
N PHE A 46 9.78 9.64 1.71
CA PHE A 46 11.22 9.47 1.67
C PHE A 46 11.77 9.68 0.26
N LEU A 47 11.17 9.09 -0.77
CA LEU A 47 11.63 9.24 -2.16
C LEU A 47 11.42 10.67 -2.69
N VAL A 48 10.28 11.30 -2.38
CA VAL A 48 9.99 12.70 -2.71
C VAL A 48 11.06 13.62 -2.12
N GLN A 49 11.42 13.41 -0.85
CA GLN A 49 12.46 14.16 -0.17
C GLN A 49 13.85 13.84 -0.72
N ARG A 50 14.17 12.56 -0.90
CA ARG A 50 15.49 12.07 -1.36
C ARG A 50 15.85 12.62 -2.74
N TRP A 51 14.88 12.74 -3.62
CA TRP A 51 15.05 13.32 -4.96
C TRP A 51 14.75 14.82 -5.02
N ASN A 52 14.47 15.45 -3.88
CA ASN A 52 14.21 16.88 -3.76
C ASN A 52 13.09 17.37 -4.71
N VAL A 53 12.06 16.54 -4.91
CA VAL A 53 11.02 16.76 -5.92
C VAL A 53 10.30 18.08 -5.70
N ALA A 54 10.05 18.48 -4.45
CA ALA A 54 9.36 19.72 -4.10
C ALA A 54 10.11 20.99 -4.54
N ASN A 55 11.44 20.93 -4.67
CA ASN A 55 12.28 22.09 -4.99
C ASN A 55 12.77 22.10 -6.45
N LEU A 56 12.24 21.21 -7.30
CA LEU A 56 12.53 21.24 -8.73
C LEU A 56 11.96 22.52 -9.36
N THR A 57 12.80 23.24 -10.09
CA THR A 57 12.45 24.45 -10.83
C THR A 57 12.63 24.23 -12.33
N GLY A 58 12.15 25.19 -13.16
CA GLY A 58 12.25 25.07 -14.62
C GLY A 58 11.31 24.04 -15.26
N LEU A 59 10.34 23.52 -14.51
CA LEU A 59 9.38 22.54 -15.01
C LEU A 59 8.34 23.18 -15.94
N SER A 60 7.92 22.40 -16.95
CA SER A 60 6.75 22.74 -17.77
C SER A 60 5.47 22.80 -16.93
N GLY A 61 4.38 23.34 -17.49
CA GLY A 61 3.07 23.33 -16.81
C GLY A 61 2.60 21.91 -16.43
N GLU A 62 2.92 20.90 -17.25
CA GLU A 62 2.66 19.50 -16.92
C GLU A 62 3.59 18.98 -15.82
N GLY A 63 4.88 19.34 -15.87
CA GLY A 63 5.85 18.98 -14.85
C GLY A 63 5.47 19.51 -13.46
N ARG A 64 5.00 20.76 -13.36
CA ARG A 64 4.47 21.32 -12.11
C ARG A 64 3.26 20.55 -11.58
N ARG A 65 2.30 20.20 -12.44
CA ARG A 65 1.16 19.36 -12.03
C ARG A 65 1.58 17.97 -11.53
N ALA A 66 2.63 17.39 -12.13
CA ALA A 66 3.17 16.11 -11.67
C ALA A 66 3.89 16.23 -10.31
N GLN A 67 4.66 17.31 -10.13
CA GLN A 67 5.31 17.66 -8.86
C GLN A 67 4.28 17.83 -7.74
N ASP A 68 3.27 18.70 -7.94
CA ASP A 68 2.20 18.94 -6.97
C ASP A 68 1.45 17.64 -6.62
N PHE A 69 1.17 16.82 -7.64
CA PHE A 69 0.52 15.52 -7.45
C PHE A 69 1.35 14.64 -6.52
N LEU A 70 2.64 14.43 -6.80
CA LEU A 70 3.51 13.58 -5.99
C LEU A 70 3.65 14.09 -4.55
N CYS A 71 3.87 15.40 -4.36
CA CYS A 71 4.00 16.01 -3.04
C CYS A 71 2.71 15.94 -2.22
N SER A 72 1.55 15.84 -2.88
CA SER A 72 0.24 15.72 -2.20
C SER A 72 -0.13 14.30 -1.77
N LEU A 73 0.59 13.27 -2.25
CA LEU A 73 0.17 11.88 -2.09
C LEU A 73 0.44 11.33 -0.69
N GLY A 74 1.58 11.65 -0.06
CA GLY A 74 1.90 11.17 1.29
C GLY A 74 0.78 11.44 2.30
N PRO A 75 0.35 12.70 2.47
CA PRO A 75 -0.77 13.05 3.35
C PRO A 75 -2.10 12.36 2.98
N ARG A 76 -2.34 12.05 1.70
CA ARG A 76 -3.55 11.34 1.25
C ARG A 76 -3.54 9.89 1.67
N PHE A 77 -2.41 9.20 1.54
CA PHE A 77 -2.29 7.79 1.95
C PHE A 77 -2.40 7.64 3.47
N ARG A 78 -1.82 8.55 4.27
CA ARG A 78 -1.99 8.54 5.73
C ARG A 78 -3.45 8.63 6.16
N LYS A 79 -4.23 9.56 5.58
CA LYS A 79 -5.67 9.68 5.85
C LYS A 79 -6.47 8.44 5.44
N LEU A 80 -6.03 7.73 4.41
CA LEU A 80 -6.68 6.50 3.97
C LEU A 80 -6.43 5.37 4.98
N GLU A 81 -5.22 5.30 5.50
CA GLU A 81 -4.80 4.29 6.47
C GLU A 81 -5.46 4.48 7.84
N GLU A 82 -5.57 5.71 8.33
CA GLU A 82 -6.35 6.03 9.54
C GLU A 82 -7.80 5.50 9.45
N ARG A 83 -8.41 5.58 8.26
CA ARG A 83 -9.76 5.03 8.01
C ARG A 83 -9.76 3.51 7.93
N ALA A 84 -8.70 2.89 7.39
CA ALA A 84 -8.58 1.45 7.27
C ALA A 84 -8.43 0.78 8.65
N GLN A 85 -7.60 1.35 9.53
CA GLN A 85 -7.43 0.87 10.90
C GLN A 85 -8.74 0.91 11.71
N GLY A 86 -9.58 1.92 11.47
CA GLY A 86 -10.93 1.98 12.05
C GLY A 86 -11.83 0.78 11.68
N ARG A 87 -11.57 0.11 10.55
CA ARG A 87 -12.34 -1.06 10.07
C ARG A 87 -11.70 -2.41 10.40
N ALA A 88 -10.41 -2.43 10.77
CA ALA A 88 -9.65 -3.65 11.00
C ALA A 88 -10.19 -4.56 12.14
N LYS A 89 -11.02 -4.01 13.03
CA LYS A 89 -11.62 -4.77 14.16
C LYS A 89 -12.67 -5.83 13.74
N GLN A 90 -13.05 -5.90 12.47
CA GLN A 90 -14.13 -6.77 11.96
C GLN A 90 -13.65 -7.76 10.88
N LEU A 91 -12.34 -7.97 10.74
CA LEU A 91 -11.82 -8.82 9.67
C LEU A 91 -12.12 -10.30 9.92
N PRO A 92 -12.52 -11.06 8.88
CA PRO A 92 -12.87 -12.46 8.99
C PRO A 92 -11.65 -13.33 9.28
N VAL A 93 -11.90 -14.57 9.72
CA VAL A 93 -10.88 -15.60 9.89
C VAL A 93 -10.93 -16.51 8.67
N VAL A 94 -9.81 -16.68 7.97
CA VAL A 94 -9.75 -17.49 6.73
C VAL A 94 -8.66 -18.55 6.82
N PRO A 95 -8.85 -19.73 6.19
CA PRO A 95 -7.83 -20.78 6.13
C PRO A 95 -6.73 -20.43 5.12
N PHE A 96 -5.49 -20.83 5.40
CA PHE A 96 -4.36 -20.74 4.45
C PHE A 96 -3.77 -22.12 4.17
N SER A 97 -3.53 -22.47 2.89
CA SER A 97 -2.88 -23.72 2.49
C SER A 97 -1.48 -23.88 3.10
N TRP A 98 -0.72 -22.78 3.15
CA TRP A 98 0.67 -22.75 3.62
C TRP A 98 0.84 -23.24 5.07
N ILE A 99 -0.23 -23.19 5.85
CA ILE A 99 -0.26 -23.63 7.25
C ILE A 99 -1.23 -24.79 7.46
N HIS A 100 -1.38 -25.66 6.45
CA HIS A 100 -2.20 -26.87 6.48
C HIS A 100 -3.69 -26.60 6.77
N GLY A 101 -4.24 -25.53 6.18
CA GLY A 101 -5.65 -25.17 6.34
C GLY A 101 -6.02 -24.57 7.69
N ARG A 102 -5.03 -24.29 8.56
CA ARG A 102 -5.26 -23.53 9.79
C ARG A 102 -5.76 -22.12 9.45
N GLN A 103 -6.64 -21.62 10.30
CA GLN A 103 -7.31 -20.34 10.09
C GLN A 103 -6.58 -19.20 10.79
N VAL A 104 -6.51 -18.05 10.14
CA VAL A 104 -5.87 -16.83 10.66
C VAL A 104 -6.82 -15.67 10.46
N GLN A 105 -6.88 -14.78 11.45
CA GLN A 105 -7.59 -13.52 11.31
C GLN A 105 -6.87 -12.64 10.28
N LEU A 106 -7.59 -12.21 9.24
CA LEU A 106 -7.08 -11.22 8.29
C LEU A 106 -6.73 -9.92 8.98
#